data_AF-A0A3V2NZB9-F1
#
_entry.id   AF-A0A3V2NZB9-F1
#
_cell.length_a   1.000
_cell.length_b   1.000
_cell.length_c   1.000
_cell.angle_alpha   90.00
_cell.angle_beta   90.00
_cell.angle_gamma   90.00
#
_symmetry.space_group_name_H-M   'P 1'
#
loop_
_entity.id
_entity.type
_entity.pdbx_description
1 polymer ?
#
loop_
_entity_poly.entity_id
_entity_poly.type
_entity_poly.pdbx_seq_one_letter_code
_entity_poly.pdbx_strand_id
1 'polypeptide(L)' 'MDFNSLMEKAYEDYFNSLDEGEEALSFSEFKQTLSGKTKATD' A
#
# COMPACT_ATOMS: atom_id res chain seq x y z
N MET A 1 14.30 13.99 2.09
CA MET A 1 13.09 13.46 1.43
C MET A 1 12.12 13.08 2.53
N ASP A 2 10.86 13.50 2.43
CA ASP A 2 9.83 13.21 3.42
C ASP A 2 9.45 11.71 3.35
N PHE A 3 9.36 11.05 4.51
CA PHE A 3 8.96 9.64 4.60
C PHE A 3 7.56 9.41 4.02
N ASN A 4 6.66 10.40 4.16
CA ASN A 4 5.33 10.31 3.56
C ASN A 4 5.38 10.34 2.03
N SER A 5 6.24 11.18 1.46
CA SER A 5 6.44 11.24 0.02
C SER A 5 7.00 9.94 -0.57
N LEU A 6 7.87 9.24 0.17
CA LEU A 6 8.36 7.91 -0.24
C LEU A 6 7.23 6.86 -0.22
N MET A 7 6.35 6.94 0.77
CA MET A 7 5.23 6.03 0.93
C MET A 7 4.13 6.24 -0.12
N GLU A 8 3.82 7.49 -0.44
CA GLU A 8 2.88 7.87 -1.51
C GLU A 8 3.35 7.33 -2.86
N LYS A 9 4.66 7.48 -3.16
CA LYS A 9 5.22 6.95 -4.40
C LYS A 9 5.11 5.42 -4.48
N ALA A 10 5.42 4.72 -3.39
CA ALA A 10 5.29 3.25 -3.35
C ALA A 10 3.84 2.79 -3.54
N TYR A 11 2.87 3.57 -3.04
CA TYR A 11 1.46 3.30 -3.25
C TYR A 11 1.03 3.52 -4.71
N GLU A 12 1.48 4.60 -5.34
CA GLU A 12 1.21 4.86 -6.76
C GLU A 12 1.79 3.77 -7.65
N ASP A 13 3.04 3.34 -7.39
CA ASP A 13 3.67 2.25 -8.13
C ASP A 13 2.89 0.93 -7.95
N TYR A 14 2.39 0.65 -6.73
CA TYR A 14 1.50 -0.49 -6.47
C TYR A 14 0.18 -0.38 -7.25
N PHE A 15 -0.52 0.76 -7.17
CA PHE A 15 -1.78 1.00 -7.87
C PHE A 15 -1.63 0.84 -9.39
N ASN A 16 -0.57 1.39 -9.95
CA ASN A 16 -0.28 1.31 -11.39
C ASN A 16 0.16 -0.08 -11.85
N SER A 17 0.58 -0.95 -10.93
CA SER A 17 0.91 -2.34 -11.22
C SER A 17 -0.29 -3.28 -11.20
N LEU A 18 -1.45 -2.82 -10.74
CA LEU A 18 -2.67 -3.59 -10.73
C LEU A 18 -3.23 -3.71 -12.15
N ASP A 19 -3.73 -4.90 -12.49
CA ASP A 19 -4.43 -5.13 -13.75
C ASP A 19 -5.77 -4.38 -13.79
N GLU A 20 -6.26 -4.03 -14.98
CA GLU A 20 -7.56 -3.37 -15.14
C GLU A 20 -8.68 -4.22 -14.55
N GLY A 21 -9.32 -3.71 -13.49
CA GLY A 21 -10.44 -4.36 -12.80
C GLY A 21 -10.10 -4.90 -11.41
N GLU A 22 -8.83 -4.89 -11.00
CA GLU A 22 -8.43 -5.18 -9.63
C GLU A 22 -8.59 -3.94 -8.74
N GLU A 23 -9.20 -4.12 -7.56
CA GLU A 23 -9.36 -3.04 -6.58
C GLU A 23 -8.05 -2.84 -5.79
N ALA A 24 -7.52 -1.63 -5.83
CA ALA A 24 -6.39 -1.28 -4.99
C ALA A 24 -6.80 -1.18 -3.52
N LEU A 25 -5.91 -1.62 -2.63
CA LEU A 25 -5.98 -1.25 -1.21
C LEU A 25 -6.06 0.27 -1.08
N SER A 26 -6.74 0.78 -0.05
CA SER A 26 -6.62 2.21 0.27
C SER A 26 -5.21 2.53 0.80
N PHE A 27 -4.76 3.78 0.66
CA PHE A 27 -3.44 4.21 1.14
C PHE A 27 -3.19 3.88 2.62
N SER A 28 -4.24 3.97 3.46
CA SER A 28 -4.17 3.62 4.88
C SER A 28 -3.92 2.12 5.09
N GLU A 29 -4.61 1.27 4.33
CA GLU A 29 -4.44 -0.19 4.37
C GLU A 29 -3.07 -0.59 3.84
N PHE A 30 -2.62 0.01 2.74
CA PHE A 30 -1.27 -0.18 2.21
C PHE A 30 -0.19 0.12 3.26
N LYS A 31 -0.31 1.26 3.97
CA LYS A 31 0.59 1.62 5.07
C LYS A 31 0.54 0.63 6.23
N GLN A 32 -0.64 0.14 6.58
CA GLN A 32 -0.81 -0.84 7.66
C GLN A 32 -0.17 -2.19 7.31
N THR A 33 -0.36 -2.64 6.07
CA THR A 33 0.26 -3.85 5.52
C THR A 33 1.79 -3.75 5.52
N LEU A 34 2.36 -2.63 5.07
CA LEU A 34 3.81 -2.38 5.10
C LEU A 34 4.39 -2.26 6.51
N SER A 35 3.59 -1.77 7.47
CA SER A 35 4.01 -1.66 8.87
C SER A 35 4.04 -3.01 9.59
N GLY A 36 3.87 -4.13 8.88
CA GLY A 36 3.96 -5.47 9.44
C GLY A 36 2.82 -5.81 10.39
N LYS A 37 1.73 -5.02 10.41
CA LYS A 37 0.47 -5.45 11.02
C LYS A 37 -0.25 -6.41 10.06
N THR A 38 0.42 -7.49 9.69
CA THR A 38 -0.31 -8.72 9.44
C THR A 38 -1.00 -9.03 10.76
N LYS A 39 -2.32 -8.89 10.80
CA LYS A 39 -3.11 -9.60 11.80
C LYS A 39 -2.72 -11.06 11.57
N ALA A 40 -1.84 -11.59 12.40
CA ALA A 40 -1.57 -13.02 12.45
C ALA A 40 -2.93 -13.65 12.77
N THR A 41 -3.57 -14.17 11.73
CA THR A 41 -4.76 -15.00 11.88
C THR A 41 -4.25 -16.31 12.48
N ASP A 42 -4.55 -16.53 13.76
CA ASP A 42 -4.67 -17.86 14.34
C ASP A 42 -5.81 -18.62 13.63
#